data_AF-A0A0C3APY9-F1
#
_entry.id   AF-A0A0C3APY9-F1
#
_cell.length_a   1.000
_cell.length_b   1.000
_cell.length_c   1.000
_cell.angle_alpha   90.00
_cell.angle_beta   90.00
_cell.angle_gamma   90.00
#
_symmetry.space_group_name_H-M   'P 1'
#
loop_
_entity.id
_entity.type
_entity.pdbx_description
1 polymer ?
#
loop_
_entity_poly.entity_id
_entity_poly.type
_entity_poly.pdbx_seq_one_letter_code
_entity_poly.pdbx_strand_id
1 'polypeptide(L)'
;LFHYIDDANGYDDNPVLVYYEPYNDFYPEKQVQLLQLWDELGIPHQKSKQVYGPVLDIVGLRVDATSMTITMSAERREELKKGIKTFLAANSRRRPLVEWQRMAGWMQWALNAYPLLRPAVTPLYHKTAGKTYRKAPVIINREVRHALQWFMERLDLAEGVSILDAEEWLP
;
A
#
# COMPACT_ATOMS: atom_id res chain seq x y z
N LEU A 1 17.77 -0.45 -8.56
CA LEU A 1 16.46 -0.74 -9.19
C LEU A 1 15.78 -1.82 -8.36
N PHE A 2 14.54 -1.60 -7.95
CA PHE A 2 13.71 -2.52 -7.19
C PHE A 2 12.56 -2.99 -8.09
N HIS A 3 12.28 -4.27 -8.08
CA HIS A 3 11.21 -4.87 -8.87
C HIS A 3 10.24 -5.62 -7.97
N TYR A 4 8.95 -5.36 -8.14
CA TYR A 4 7.88 -6.11 -7.51
C TYR A 4 6.79 -6.42 -8.55
N ILE A 5 6.74 -7.68 -8.97
CA ILE A 5 5.85 -8.16 -10.05
C ILE A 5 6.05 -7.34 -11.33
N ASP A 6 5.15 -6.41 -11.65
CA ASP A 6 5.16 -5.54 -12.83
C ASP A 6 5.58 -4.08 -12.50
N ASP A 7 5.78 -3.76 -11.22
CA ASP A 7 6.26 -2.46 -10.79
C ASP A 7 7.80 -2.45 -10.71
N ALA A 8 8.42 -1.49 -11.40
CA ALA A 8 9.85 -1.20 -11.33
C ALA A 8 10.05 0.20 -10.77
N ASN A 9 10.79 0.33 -9.67
CA ASN A 9 11.04 1.59 -9.00
C ASN A 9 12.52 1.75 -8.62
N GLY A 10 13.00 2.98 -8.52
CA GLY A 10 14.40 3.26 -8.22
C GLY A 10 14.59 4.68 -7.72
N TYR A 11 15.83 5.03 -7.40
CA TYR A 11 16.23 6.38 -7.08
C TYR A 11 17.33 6.82 -8.04
N ASP A 12 17.34 8.11 -8.34
CA ASP A 12 18.39 8.76 -9.09
C ASP A 12 18.99 9.88 -8.23
N ASP A 13 20.31 9.90 -8.17
CA ASP A 13 21.13 10.89 -7.47
C ASP A 13 21.48 12.07 -8.39
N ASN A 14 21.33 11.87 -9.71
CA ASN A 14 21.53 12.91 -10.71
C ASN A 14 20.21 13.63 -11.02
N PRO A 15 20.10 14.95 -10.79
CA PRO A 15 18.89 15.70 -11.13
C PRO A 15 18.75 15.98 -12.64
N VAL A 16 19.78 15.69 -13.44
CA VAL A 16 19.75 15.92 -14.89
C VAL A 16 18.81 14.93 -15.56
N LEU A 17 17.86 15.46 -16.31
CA LEU A 17 16.95 14.67 -17.12
C LEU A 17 17.53 14.43 -18.51
N VAL A 18 17.27 13.23 -19.04
CA VAL A 18 17.69 12.79 -20.36
C VAL A 18 16.44 12.66 -21.25
N TYR A 19 16.57 13.10 -22.50
CA TYR A 19 15.51 13.00 -23.49
C TYR A 19 15.28 11.54 -23.91
N TYR A 20 14.04 11.09 -23.90
CA TYR A 20 13.61 9.78 -24.36
C TYR A 20 12.67 9.93 -25.55
N GLU A 21 13.19 9.58 -26.73
CA GLU A 21 12.54 9.82 -28.03
C GLU A 21 11.16 9.15 -28.18
N PRO A 22 10.95 7.87 -27.79
CA PRO A 22 9.67 7.20 -27.98
C PRO A 22 8.48 7.90 -27.31
N TYR A 23 8.74 8.67 -26.25
CA TYR A 23 7.74 9.47 -25.54
C TYR A 23 7.85 10.97 -25.76
N ASN A 24 8.86 11.43 -26.50
CA ASN A 24 9.18 12.84 -26.72
C ASN A 24 9.13 13.64 -25.41
N ASP A 25 9.89 13.18 -24.41
CA ASP A 25 9.87 13.74 -23.05
C ASP A 25 11.21 13.52 -22.33
N PHE A 26 11.37 14.12 -21.16
CA PHE A 26 12.59 14.06 -20.35
C PHE A 26 12.36 13.29 -19.04
N TYR A 27 13.25 12.33 -18.74
CA TYR A 27 13.19 11.46 -17.55
C TYR A 27 14.57 11.33 -16.88
N PRO A 28 14.64 10.87 -15.62
CA PRO A 28 15.89 10.50 -14.97
C PRO A 28 16.70 9.49 -15.80
N GLU A 29 18.03 9.59 -15.76
CA GLU A 29 18.94 8.80 -16.59
C GLU A 29 18.72 7.29 -16.42
N LYS A 30 18.63 6.81 -15.17
CA LYS A 30 18.41 5.38 -14.89
C LYS A 30 17.05 4.88 -15.41
N GLN A 31 16.05 5.76 -15.45
CA GLN A 31 14.74 5.44 -16.01
C GLN A 31 14.81 5.33 -17.54
N VAL A 32 15.51 6.26 -18.21
CA VAL A 32 15.72 6.20 -19.66
C VAL A 32 16.49 4.94 -20.07
N GLN A 33 17.56 4.59 -19.34
CA GLN A 33 18.32 3.36 -19.58
C GLN A 33 17.45 2.11 -19.48
N LEU A 34 16.55 2.05 -18.49
CA LEU A 34 15.62 0.94 -18.34
C LEU A 34 14.60 0.87 -19.50
N LEU A 35 14.07 2.02 -19.92
CA LEU A 35 13.12 2.09 -21.04
C LEU A 35 13.78 1.65 -22.35
N GLN A 36 15.01 2.08 -22.61
CA GLN A 36 15.79 1.65 -23.78
C GLN A 36 16.06 0.14 -23.77
N LEU A 37 16.36 -0.43 -22.59
CA LEU A 37 16.49 -1.88 -22.46
C LEU A 37 15.15 -2.59 -22.77
N TRP A 38 14.03 -2.04 -22.32
CA TRP A 38 12.72 -2.60 -22.66
C TRP A 38 12.38 -2.49 -24.15
N ASP A 39 12.75 -1.39 -24.81
CA ASP A 39 12.66 -1.25 -26.27
C ASP A 39 13.46 -2.35 -26.98
N GLU A 40 14.71 -2.57 -26.56
CA GLU A 40 15.59 -3.60 -27.13
C GLU A 40 15.02 -5.02 -26.96
N LEU A 41 14.44 -5.30 -25.78
CA LEU A 41 13.83 -6.59 -25.46
C LEU A 41 12.41 -6.76 -26.02
N GLY A 42 11.81 -5.71 -26.59
CA GLY A 42 10.42 -5.72 -27.05
C GLY A 42 9.40 -5.83 -25.91
N ILE A 43 9.74 -5.38 -24.70
CA ILE A 43 8.84 -5.38 -23.55
C ILE A 43 7.92 -4.17 -23.65
N PRO A 44 6.59 -4.33 -23.64
CA PRO A 44 5.68 -3.20 -23.76
C PRO A 44 5.68 -2.33 -22.49
N HIS A 45 5.77 -1.02 -22.66
CA HIS A 45 5.63 -0.03 -21.59
C HIS A 45 4.76 1.15 -22.02
N GLN A 46 4.22 1.89 -21.05
CA GLN A 46 3.29 3.01 -21.29
C GLN A 46 3.82 4.31 -20.69
N LYS A 47 3.70 5.41 -21.44
CA LYS A 47 4.11 6.76 -21.02
C LYS A 47 3.41 7.19 -19.74
N SER A 48 2.10 6.93 -19.64
CA SER A 48 1.29 7.26 -18.46
C SER A 48 1.73 6.59 -17.16
N LYS A 49 2.53 5.52 -17.25
CA LYS A 49 3.11 4.81 -16.09
C LYS A 49 4.54 5.25 -15.78
N GLN A 50 5.15 6.09 -16.62
CA GLN A 50 6.49 6.61 -16.40
C GLN A 50 6.43 7.85 -15.53
N VAL A 51 6.51 7.65 -14.22
CA VAL A 51 6.44 8.71 -13.22
C VAL A 51 7.77 8.82 -12.47
N TYR A 52 8.16 10.04 -12.14
CA TYR A 52 9.30 10.33 -11.28
C TYR A 52 9.02 11.59 -10.45
N GLY A 53 9.74 11.74 -9.36
CA GLY A 53 9.60 12.87 -8.45
C GLY A 53 9.89 12.48 -7.00
N PRO A 54 9.89 13.46 -6.09
CA PRO A 54 10.19 13.23 -4.68
C PRO A 54 9.08 12.46 -3.94
N VAL A 55 7.86 12.42 -4.50
CA VAL A 55 6.72 11.72 -3.90
C VAL A 55 5.98 10.91 -4.95
N LEU A 56 5.91 9.60 -4.76
CA LEU A 56 5.34 8.65 -5.71
C LEU A 56 4.46 7.62 -5.01
N ASP A 57 3.44 7.14 -5.71
CA ASP A 57 2.67 5.99 -5.26
C ASP A 57 3.32 4.70 -5.78
N ILE A 58 3.89 3.89 -4.89
CA ILE A 58 4.63 2.64 -5.21
C ILE A 58 3.88 1.46 -4.59
N VAL A 59 3.47 0.49 -5.41
CA VAL A 59 2.58 -0.64 -5.03
C VAL A 59 1.31 -0.13 -4.30
N GLY A 60 0.90 1.10 -4.60
CA GLY A 60 -0.24 1.76 -4.00
C GLY A 60 -0.01 2.46 -2.66
N LEU A 61 1.21 2.49 -2.14
CA LEU A 61 1.58 3.27 -0.96
C LEU A 61 2.24 4.57 -1.40
N ARG A 62 1.93 5.67 -0.72
CA ARG A 62 2.55 6.95 -0.99
C ARG A 62 3.91 6.99 -0.30
N VAL A 63 4.97 6.99 -1.11
CA VAL A 63 6.35 7.09 -0.68
C VAL A 63 6.79 8.52 -0.90
N ASP A 64 7.15 9.21 0.18
CA ASP A 64 7.62 10.58 0.19
C ASP A 64 9.11 10.57 0.60
N ALA A 65 9.98 10.78 -0.38
CA ALA A 65 11.43 10.77 -0.18
C ALA A 65 11.95 12.02 0.53
N THR A 66 11.17 13.12 0.56
CA THR A 66 11.55 14.36 1.26
C THR A 66 11.36 14.21 2.76
N SER A 67 10.21 13.67 3.18
CA SER A 67 9.90 13.39 4.57
C SER A 67 10.38 12.00 5.03
N MET A 68 10.90 11.20 4.10
CA MET A 68 11.28 9.80 4.32
C MET A 68 10.15 8.96 4.90
N THR A 69 8.91 9.16 4.42
CA THR A 69 7.73 8.47 4.94
C THR A 69 7.04 7.58 3.91
N ILE A 70 6.47 6.47 4.39
CA ILE A 70 5.55 5.61 3.63
C ILE A 70 4.18 5.70 4.30
N THR A 71 3.19 6.15 3.54
CA THR A 71 1.83 6.36 4.01
C THR A 71 0.80 5.76 3.06
N MET A 72 -0.45 5.70 3.49
CA MET A 72 -1.59 5.52 2.58
C MET A 72 -2.13 6.88 2.18
N SER A 73 -2.57 7.03 0.93
CA SER A 73 -3.34 8.21 0.54
C SER A 73 -4.57 8.40 1.43
N ALA A 74 -4.96 9.65 1.66
CA ALA A 74 -6.12 9.99 2.50
C ALA A 74 -7.41 9.31 1.99
N GLU A 75 -7.58 9.24 0.67
CA GLU A 75 -8.70 8.54 0.04
C GLU A 75 -8.75 7.07 0.43
N ARG A 76 -7.65 6.33 0.27
CA ARG A 76 -7.59 4.90 0.60
C ARG A 76 -7.77 4.65 2.10
N ARG A 77 -7.31 5.58 2.93
CA ARG A 77 -7.54 5.55 4.39
C ARG A 77 -9.03 5.63 4.70
N GLU A 78 -9.75 6.57 4.09
CA GLU A 78 -11.19 6.71 4.25
C GLU A 78 -11.98 5.53 3.66
N GLU A 79 -11.58 5.01 2.52
CA GLU A 79 -12.18 3.79 1.95
C GLU A 79 -12.06 2.59 2.88
N LEU A 80 -10.89 2.37 3.48
CA LEU A 80 -10.68 1.30 4.45
C LEU A 80 -11.57 1.48 5.69
N LYS A 81 -11.65 2.71 6.23
CA LYS A 81 -12.55 3.04 7.36
C LYS A 81 -14.01 2.79 7.00
N LYS A 82 -14.45 3.19 5.81
CA LYS A 82 -15.80 2.93 5.31
C LYS A 82 -16.06 1.44 5.14
N GLY A 83 -15.07 0.68 4.64
CA GLY A 83 -15.10 -0.77 4.55
C GLY A 83 -15.30 -1.43 5.91
N ILE A 84 -14.54 -1.01 6.93
CA ILE A 84 -14.66 -1.52 8.30
C ILE A 84 -16.05 -1.19 8.89
N LYS A 85 -16.53 0.06 8.75
CA LYS A 85 -17.87 0.46 9.20
C LYS A 85 -18.95 -0.42 8.56
N THR A 86 -18.87 -0.64 7.25
CA THR A 86 -19.82 -1.47 6.50
C THR A 86 -19.77 -2.92 6.96
N PHE A 87 -18.57 -3.45 7.20
CA PHE A 87 -18.39 -4.81 7.70
C PHE A 87 -19.01 -5.00 9.10
N LEU A 88 -18.86 -4.01 9.99
CA LEU A 88 -19.41 -4.02 11.35
C LEU A 88 -20.92 -3.76 11.45
N ALA A 89 -21.50 -3.08 10.45
CA ALA A 89 -22.92 -2.70 10.39
C ALA A 89 -23.86 -3.83 9.94
N ALA A 90 -23.34 -5.03 9.68
CA ALA A 90 -24.16 -6.15 9.20
C ALA A 90 -25.29 -6.53 10.17
N ASN A 91 -26.53 -6.46 9.69
CA ASN A 91 -27.75 -6.71 10.48
C ASN A 91 -27.73 -8.05 11.24
N SER A 92 -27.21 -9.12 10.62
CA SER A 92 -27.17 -10.46 11.23
C SER A 92 -25.95 -10.70 12.14
N ARG A 93 -25.04 -9.72 12.29
CA ARG A 93 -23.69 -9.87 12.87
C ARG A 93 -22.88 -11.02 12.25
N ARG A 94 -23.36 -11.63 11.17
CA ARG A 94 -22.75 -12.76 10.46
C ARG A 94 -22.33 -12.27 9.09
N ARG A 95 -21.09 -12.54 8.73
CA ARG A 95 -20.55 -12.22 7.41
C ARG A 95 -20.00 -13.49 6.77
N PRO A 96 -20.21 -13.70 5.46
CA PRO A 96 -19.53 -14.75 4.72
C PRO A 96 -18.02 -14.71 4.96
N LEU A 97 -17.39 -15.87 5.09
CA LEU A 97 -15.93 -16.01 5.27
C LEU A 97 -15.13 -15.18 4.24
N VAL A 98 -15.60 -15.11 2.99
CA VAL A 98 -14.94 -14.31 1.95
C VAL A 98 -14.84 -12.82 2.29
N GLU A 99 -15.83 -12.26 3.00
CA GLU A 99 -15.79 -10.85 3.42
C GLU A 99 -14.81 -10.64 4.58
N TRP A 100 -14.66 -11.63 5.47
CA TRP A 100 -13.62 -11.60 6.49
C TRP A 100 -12.22 -11.62 5.88
N GLN A 101 -12.00 -12.49 4.90
CA GLN A 101 -10.72 -12.62 4.20
C GLN A 101 -10.38 -11.35 3.41
N ARG A 102 -11.37 -10.74 2.74
CA ARG A 102 -11.20 -9.43 2.08
C ARG A 102 -10.82 -8.33 3.07
N MET A 103 -11.50 -8.27 4.21
CA MET A 103 -11.19 -7.29 5.25
C MET A 103 -9.79 -7.49 5.84
N ALA A 104 -9.44 -8.73 6.17
CA ALA A 104 -8.11 -9.08 6.68
C ALA A 104 -7.02 -8.73 5.66
N GLY A 105 -7.22 -9.03 4.38
CA GLY A 105 -6.28 -8.68 3.31
C GLY A 105 -6.08 -7.17 3.16
N TRP A 106 -7.17 -6.39 3.21
CA TRP A 106 -7.07 -4.93 3.10
C TRP A 106 -6.38 -4.31 4.31
N MET A 107 -6.69 -4.78 5.52
CA MET A 107 -5.99 -4.34 6.72
C MET A 107 -4.52 -4.76 6.71
N GLN A 108 -4.21 -5.97 6.26
CA GLN A 108 -2.83 -6.46 6.13
C GLN A 108 -2.03 -5.60 5.15
N TRP A 109 -2.65 -5.16 4.05
CA TRP A 109 -2.02 -4.22 3.13
C TRP A 109 -1.72 -2.88 3.81
N ALA A 110 -2.65 -2.36 4.63
CA ALA A 110 -2.43 -1.12 5.39
C ALA A 110 -1.30 -1.23 6.43
N LEU A 111 -0.99 -2.44 6.93
CA LEU A 111 0.12 -2.64 7.85
C LEU A 111 1.50 -2.37 7.24
N ASN A 112 1.63 -2.30 5.91
CA ASN A 112 2.87 -1.85 5.27
C ASN A 112 3.17 -0.37 5.58
N ALA A 113 2.13 0.45 5.76
CA ALA A 113 2.26 1.83 6.23
C ALA A 113 2.07 2.00 7.73
N TYR A 114 1.37 1.07 8.40
CA TYR A 114 1.01 1.22 9.81
C TYR A 114 1.25 -0.07 10.61
N PRO A 115 2.51 -0.51 10.76
CA PRO A 115 2.84 -1.80 11.37
C PRO A 115 2.37 -1.91 12.83
N LEU A 116 2.31 -0.79 13.55
CA LEU A 116 1.83 -0.74 14.94
C LEU A 116 0.33 -1.09 15.09
N LEU A 117 -0.43 -1.10 14.00
CA LEU A 117 -1.84 -1.48 14.01
C LEU A 117 -2.08 -2.99 13.90
N ARG A 118 -1.01 -3.78 13.75
CA ARG A 118 -1.06 -5.25 13.61
C ARG A 118 -1.91 -5.96 14.67
N PRO A 119 -1.93 -5.58 15.97
CA PRO A 119 -2.73 -6.26 16.97
C PRO A 119 -4.23 -6.33 16.64
N ALA A 120 -4.75 -5.38 15.86
CA ALA A 120 -6.16 -5.36 15.48
C ALA A 120 -6.54 -6.38 14.39
N VAL A 121 -5.56 -6.89 13.64
CA VAL A 121 -5.80 -7.85 12.54
C VAL A 121 -5.80 -9.29 13.07
N THR A 122 -5.04 -9.56 14.14
CA THR A 122 -4.91 -10.90 14.74
C THR A 122 -6.25 -11.58 15.06
N PRO A 123 -7.25 -10.91 15.69
CA PRO A 123 -8.55 -11.52 15.95
C PRO A 123 -9.30 -11.97 14.68
N LEU A 124 -9.09 -11.31 13.53
CA LEU A 124 -9.71 -11.73 12.27
C LEU A 124 -9.14 -13.07 11.80
N TYR A 125 -7.82 -13.25 11.88
CA TYR A 125 -7.17 -14.51 11.52
C TYR A 125 -7.55 -15.65 12.46
N HIS A 126 -7.56 -15.42 13.78
CA HIS A 126 -8.08 -16.42 14.72
C HIS A 126 -9.53 -16.81 14.43
N LYS A 127 -10.38 -15.83 14.09
CA LYS A 127 -11.79 -16.09 13.80
C LYS A 127 -12.00 -16.85 12.50
N THR A 128 -11.11 -16.72 11.53
CA THR A 128 -11.21 -17.36 10.22
C THR A 128 -10.38 -18.63 10.08
N ALA A 129 -9.48 -18.90 11.03
CA ALA A 129 -8.63 -20.07 11.05
C ALA A 129 -9.41 -21.38 10.86
N GLY A 130 -8.86 -22.26 10.01
CA GLY A 130 -9.42 -23.57 9.67
C GLY A 130 -10.69 -23.54 8.82
N LYS A 131 -11.23 -22.35 8.48
CA LYS A 131 -12.45 -22.24 7.67
C LYS A 131 -12.09 -22.12 6.19
N THR A 132 -12.72 -22.93 5.37
CA THR A 132 -12.45 -22.99 3.91
C THR A 132 -13.68 -22.66 3.07
N TYR A 133 -14.89 -22.86 3.60
CA TYR A 133 -16.12 -22.59 2.86
C TYR A 133 -16.41 -21.09 2.76
N ARG A 134 -16.25 -20.52 1.57
CA ARG A 134 -16.35 -19.07 1.29
C ARG A 134 -17.64 -18.40 1.77
N LYS A 135 -18.77 -19.10 1.69
CA LYS A 135 -20.09 -18.58 2.09
C LYS A 135 -20.44 -18.89 3.56
N ALA A 136 -19.55 -19.54 4.30
CA ALA A 136 -19.81 -19.86 5.71
C ALA A 136 -20.09 -18.58 6.50
N PRO A 137 -21.22 -18.50 7.23
CA PRO A 137 -21.53 -17.34 8.04
C PRO A 137 -20.65 -17.34 9.30
N VAL A 138 -19.73 -16.38 9.39
CA VAL A 138 -18.85 -16.19 10.54
C VAL A 138 -19.31 -14.99 11.36
N ILE A 139 -19.51 -15.19 12.66
CA ILE A 139 -20.04 -14.20 13.59
C ILE A 139 -18.97 -13.18 13.98
N ILE A 140 -19.32 -11.90 13.90
CA ILE A 140 -18.55 -10.78 14.45
C ILE A 140 -18.80 -10.74 15.96
N ASN A 141 -17.78 -11.12 16.75
CA ASN A 141 -17.84 -11.06 18.22
C ASN A 141 -17.39 -9.69 18.75
N ARG A 142 -17.49 -9.51 20.07
CA ARG A 142 -17.08 -8.27 20.75
C ARG A 142 -15.60 -7.95 20.55
N GLU A 143 -14.74 -8.96 20.61
CA GLU A 143 -13.29 -8.83 20.41
C GLU A 143 -12.94 -8.25 19.03
N VAL A 144 -13.48 -8.83 17.95
CA VAL A 144 -13.26 -8.33 16.58
C VAL A 144 -13.82 -6.93 16.42
N ARG A 145 -15.00 -6.65 16.99
CA ARG A 145 -15.58 -5.30 16.95
C ARG A 145 -14.66 -4.27 17.60
N HIS A 146 -14.16 -4.56 18.80
CA HIS A 146 -13.25 -3.68 19.52
C HIS A 146 -11.94 -3.49 18.76
N ALA A 147 -11.35 -4.56 18.24
CA ALA A 147 -10.13 -4.50 17.44
C ALA A 147 -10.30 -3.62 16.19
N LEU A 148 -11.39 -3.79 15.45
CA LEU A 148 -11.69 -3.01 14.25
C LEU A 148 -12.00 -1.54 14.54
N GLN A 149 -12.66 -1.24 15.66
CA GLN A 149 -12.87 0.14 16.11
C GLN A 149 -11.56 0.81 16.48
N TRP A 150 -10.74 0.14 17.30
CA TRP A 150 -9.40 0.62 17.67
C TRP A 150 -8.53 0.86 16.43
N PHE A 151 -8.58 -0.03 15.43
CA PHE A 151 -7.83 0.15 14.18
C PHE A 151 -8.24 1.44 13.47
N MET A 152 -9.55 1.69 13.30
CA MET A 152 -10.03 2.92 12.65
C MET A 152 -9.61 4.19 13.39
N GLU A 153 -9.75 4.19 14.72
CA GLU A 153 -9.38 5.35 15.56
C GLU A 153 -7.88 5.65 15.47
N ARG A 154 -7.03 4.61 15.48
CA ARG A 154 -5.58 4.77 15.40
C ARG A 154 -5.07 5.03 13.99
N LEU A 155 -5.80 4.63 12.96
CA LEU A 155 -5.43 4.88 11.58
C LEU A 155 -5.35 6.39 11.28
N ASP A 156 -6.19 7.20 11.91
CA ASP A 156 -6.17 8.67 11.75
C ASP A 156 -4.97 9.32 12.45
N LEU A 157 -4.52 8.72 13.54
CA LEU A 157 -3.43 9.22 14.39
C LEU A 157 -2.05 8.71 13.95
N ALA A 158 -2.00 7.75 13.02
CA ALA A 158 -0.75 7.15 12.58
C ALA A 158 -0.09 7.98 11.47
N GLU A 159 1.18 8.33 11.66
CA GLU A 159 1.99 9.15 10.75
C GLU A 159 2.65 8.35 9.62
N GLY A 160 2.43 7.03 9.57
CA GLY A 160 3.05 6.13 8.58
C GLY A 160 4.28 5.42 9.11
N VAL A 161 5.07 4.85 8.20
CA VAL A 161 6.42 4.33 8.50
C VAL A 161 7.45 5.37 8.08
N SER A 162 8.35 5.74 9.00
CA SER A 162 9.59 6.43 8.64
C SER A 162 10.58 5.41 8.08
N ILE A 163 11.14 5.68 6.89
CA ILE A 163 12.09 4.81 6.19
C ILE A 163 13.47 4.89 6.86
N LEU A 164 13.82 6.05 7.41
CA LEU A 164 15.06 6.32 8.13
C LEU A 164 14.78 7.37 9.22
N ASP A 165 15.24 7.14 10.45
CA ASP A 165 15.54 8.28 11.33
C ASP A 165 16.67 9.02 10.62
N ALA A 166 16.44 10.30 10.28
CA ALA A 166 17.45 11.13 9.64
C ALA A 166 18.63 11.30 10.61
N GLU A 167 19.57 10.35 10.63
CA GLU A 167 20.92 10.66 11.04
C GLU A 167 21.46 11.58 9.95
N GLU A 168 21.49 12.89 10.26
CA GLU A 168 22.20 13.88 9.47
C GLU A 168 23.60 13.33 9.17
N TRP A 169 23.86 13.05 7.90
CA TRP A 169 25.23 12.92 7.41
C TRP A 169 25.83 14.33 7.40
N LEU A 170 26.22 14.82 8.57
CA LEU A 170 27.07 15.99 8.68
C LEU A 170 28.44 15.66 8.05
N PRO A 171 29.09 16.63 7.38
CA PRO A 171 30.30 16.41 6.58
C PRO A 171 31.49 15.82 7.34
#